data_AF-A0A7S4KXA1-F1
#
_entry.id   AF-A0A7S4KXA1-F1
#
_cell.length_a   1.000
_cell.length_b   1.000
_cell.length_c   1.000
_cell.angle_alpha   90.00
_cell.angle_beta   90.00
_cell.angle_gamma   90.00
#
_symmetry.space_group_name_H-M   'P 1'
#
loop_
_entity.id
_entity.type
_entity.pdbx_description
1 polymer ?
#
loop_
_entity_poly.entity_id
_entity_poly.type
_entity_poly.pdbx_seq_one_letter_code
_entity_poly.pdbx_strand_id
1 'polypeptide(L)'
;AAAVFLFMIGLLPSVAFGVLADKNTDGAMGVEKMIYAQGVAGLCFSLFSGQPLVILDTTAPIALYIRLIYEIADDSDIDFFGFYAWVGIWNAVFLVLYAIFEAGVLIKYSTVWVEETFGFFISIAFAHDAIRPLVTALIDFYYDCDDSKDCNSDCCERDVGL
;
A
#
# COMPACT_ATOMS: atom_id res chain seq x y z
N ALA A 1 -4.55 -25.95 7.07
CA ALA A 1 -5.78 -25.13 7.01
C ALA A 1 -5.48 -23.65 7.31
N ALA A 2 -5.07 -23.30 8.53
CA ALA A 2 -4.78 -21.91 8.91
C ALA A 2 -3.70 -21.23 8.04
N ALA A 3 -2.60 -21.93 7.71
CA ALA A 3 -1.54 -21.37 6.87
C ALA A 3 -2.02 -20.98 5.46
N VAL A 4 -2.87 -21.80 4.85
CA VAL A 4 -3.45 -21.54 3.53
C VAL A 4 -4.42 -20.35 3.60
N PHE A 5 -5.19 -20.25 4.68
CA PHE A 5 -6.10 -19.13 4.90
C PHE A 5 -5.36 -17.80 5.08
N LEU A 6 -4.32 -17.77 5.94
CA LEU A 6 -3.50 -16.59 6.16
C LEU A 6 -2.75 -16.16 4.90
N PHE A 7 -2.27 -17.12 4.10
CA PHE A 7 -1.65 -16.84 2.82
C PHE A 7 -2.61 -16.12 1.86
N MET A 8 -3.87 -16.59 1.75
CA MET A 8 -4.86 -15.93 0.89
C MET A 8 -5.24 -14.54 1.41
N ILE A 9 -5.31 -14.35 2.73
CA ILE A 9 -5.59 -13.04 3.33
C ILE A 9 -4.48 -12.04 3.09
N GLY A 10 -3.19 -12.42 3.17
CA GLY A 10 -2.09 -11.49 2.91
C GLY A 10 -1.86 -11.24 1.42
N LEU A 11 -2.12 -12.23 0.57
CA LEU A 11 -1.88 -12.13 -0.87
C LEU A 11 -2.85 -11.15 -1.55
N LEU A 12 -4.14 -11.17 -1.19
CA LEU A 12 -5.15 -10.32 -1.83
C LEU A 12 -4.87 -8.80 -1.65
N PRO A 13 -4.61 -8.28 -0.44
CA PRO A 13 -4.21 -6.90 -0.23
C PRO A 13 -2.87 -6.60 -0.90
N SER A 14 -1.90 -7.52 -0.88
CA SER A 14 -0.62 -7.30 -1.54
C SER A 14 -0.77 -7.08 -3.05
N VAL A 15 -1.66 -7.83 -3.71
CA VAL A 15 -1.95 -7.63 -5.14
C VAL A 15 -2.68 -6.31 -5.37
N ALA A 16 -3.71 -6.01 -4.58
CA ALA A 16 -4.50 -4.79 -4.72
C ALA A 16 -3.63 -3.53 -4.55
N PHE A 17 -2.81 -3.48 -3.49
CA PHE A 17 -1.89 -2.36 -3.28
C PHE A 17 -0.72 -2.36 -4.28
N GLY A 18 -0.32 -3.53 -4.80
CA GLY A 18 0.66 -3.61 -5.87
C GLY A 18 0.18 -2.94 -7.15
N VAL A 19 -1.07 -3.19 -7.55
CA VAL A 19 -1.68 -2.54 -8.73
C VAL A 19 -1.83 -1.03 -8.49
N LEU A 20 -2.18 -0.63 -7.26
CA LEU A 20 -2.27 0.79 -6.91
C LEU A 20 -0.89 1.47 -6.94
N ALA A 21 0.15 0.81 -6.44
CA ALA A 21 1.52 1.32 -6.48
C ALA A 21 2.04 1.42 -7.93
N ASP A 22 1.74 0.42 -8.76
CA ASP A 22 2.08 0.40 -10.18
C ASP A 22 1.50 1.62 -10.92
N LYS A 23 0.19 1.87 -10.73
CA LYS A 23 -0.50 3.04 -11.28
C LYS A 23 0.03 4.38 -10.78
N ASN A 24 0.45 4.44 -9.52
CA ASN A 24 0.94 5.69 -8.90
C ASN A 24 2.41 5.98 -9.16
N THR A 25 3.19 5.00 -9.65
CA THR A 25 4.64 5.12 -9.87
C THR A 25 5.04 4.85 -11.33
N ASP A 26 4.08 4.95 -12.25
CA ASP A 26 4.27 4.78 -13.69
C ASP A 26 4.99 3.45 -14.06
N GLY A 27 4.65 2.38 -13.34
CA GLY A 27 5.26 1.05 -13.52
C GLY A 27 6.61 0.84 -12.83
N ALA A 28 7.12 1.82 -12.07
CA ALA A 28 8.37 1.64 -11.32
C ALA A 28 8.20 0.62 -10.18
N MET A 29 7.07 0.63 -9.48
CA MET A 29 6.73 -0.25 -8.36
C MET A 29 5.58 -1.21 -8.71
N GLY A 30 5.88 -2.24 -9.50
CA GLY A 30 4.90 -3.25 -9.91
C GLY A 30 4.49 -4.27 -8.84
N VAL A 31 3.41 -5.00 -9.13
CA VAL A 31 2.86 -6.07 -8.27
C VAL A 31 3.91 -7.14 -7.99
N GLU A 32 4.73 -7.53 -8.99
CA GLU A 32 5.72 -8.57 -8.78
C GLU A 32 6.76 -8.17 -7.72
N LYS A 33 7.28 -6.94 -7.79
CA LYS A 33 8.30 -6.44 -6.85
C LYS A 33 7.75 -6.40 -5.43
N MET A 34 6.47 -6.04 -5.29
CA MET A 34 5.78 -5.98 -4.02
C MET A 34 5.61 -7.35 -3.37
N ILE A 35 5.16 -8.36 -4.13
CA ILE A 35 5.01 -9.74 -3.63
C ILE A 35 6.38 -10.33 -3.25
N TYR A 36 7.40 -10.12 -4.09
CA TYR A 36 8.77 -10.57 -3.76
C TYR A 36 9.31 -9.91 -2.49
N ALA A 37 9.14 -8.59 -2.36
CA ALA A 37 9.58 -7.85 -1.19
C ALA A 37 8.87 -8.33 0.09
N GLN A 38 7.54 -8.52 0.04
CA GLN A 38 6.76 -9.01 1.17
C GLN A 38 7.13 -10.44 1.56
N GLY A 39 7.37 -11.32 0.59
CA GLY A 39 7.82 -12.69 0.84
C GLY A 39 9.18 -12.75 1.53
N VAL A 40 10.16 -11.98 1.05
CA VAL A 40 11.50 -11.91 1.66
C VAL A 40 11.44 -11.28 3.04
N ALA A 41 10.71 -10.17 3.21
CA ALA A 41 10.53 -9.51 4.49
C ALA A 41 9.85 -10.43 5.52
N GLY A 42 8.80 -11.15 5.12
CA GLY A 42 8.11 -12.12 5.95
C GLY A 42 8.99 -13.29 6.38
N LEU A 43 9.82 -13.83 5.48
CA LEU A 43 10.77 -14.90 5.79
C LEU A 43 11.83 -14.41 6.80
N CYS A 44 12.43 -13.25 6.54
CA CYS A 44 13.39 -12.64 7.46
C CYS A 44 12.77 -12.37 8.83
N PHE A 45 11.56 -11.80 8.88
CA PHE A 45 10.85 -11.54 10.12
C PHE A 45 10.52 -12.83 10.88
N SER A 46 10.10 -13.89 10.20
CA SER A 46 9.79 -15.16 10.85
C SER A 46 11.01 -15.81 11.52
N LEU A 47 12.22 -15.61 10.97
CA LEU A 47 13.45 -16.18 11.54
C LEU A 47 14.02 -15.36 12.71
N PHE A 48 13.87 -14.03 12.69
CA PHE A 48 14.53 -13.14 13.65
C PHE A 48 13.57 -12.44 14.64
N SER A 49 12.25 -12.59 14.51
CA SER A 49 11.29 -11.93 15.40
C SER A 49 11.09 -12.67 16.73
N GLY A 50 10.84 -11.90 17.80
CA GLY A 50 10.44 -12.45 19.10
C GLY A 50 8.96 -12.86 19.18
N GLN A 51 8.15 -12.44 18.19
CA GLN A 51 6.72 -12.75 18.11
C GLN A 51 6.33 -13.07 16.66
N PRO A 52 6.58 -14.30 16.19
CA PRO A 52 6.32 -14.71 14.80
C PRO A 52 4.83 -14.82 14.43
N LEU A 53 3.92 -14.57 15.39
CA LEU A 53 2.48 -14.54 15.13
C LEU A 53 2.03 -13.25 14.41
N VAL A 54 2.87 -12.21 14.40
CA VAL A 54 2.56 -10.95 13.72
C VAL A 54 2.68 -11.13 12.21
N ILE A 55 1.61 -10.76 11.50
CA ILE A 55 1.56 -10.79 10.03
C ILE A 55 2.03 -9.44 9.50
N LEU A 56 3.04 -9.48 8.61
CA LEU A 56 3.52 -8.31 7.90
C LEU A 56 2.75 -8.18 6.59
N ASP A 57 1.95 -7.12 6.48
CA ASP A 57 1.24 -6.76 5.27
C ASP A 57 1.47 -5.29 4.94
N THR A 58 1.43 -4.97 3.65
CA THR A 58 1.48 -3.59 3.20
C THR A 58 0.13 -2.92 3.43
N THR A 59 0.15 -1.70 3.96
CA THR A 59 -1.04 -0.93 4.31
C THR A 59 -1.26 0.25 3.37
N ALA A 60 -2.49 0.78 3.31
CA ALA A 60 -2.79 1.94 2.47
C ALA A 60 -1.91 3.17 2.77
N PRO A 61 -1.60 3.54 4.03
CA PRO A 61 -0.74 4.69 4.31
C PRO A 61 0.67 4.54 3.75
N ILE A 62 1.23 3.32 3.75
CA ILE A 62 2.58 3.11 3.21
C ILE A 62 2.57 3.13 1.68
N ALA A 63 1.49 2.68 1.03
CA ALA A 63 1.30 2.85 -0.41
C ALA A 63 1.21 4.33 -0.81
N LEU A 64 0.46 5.13 -0.04
CA LEU A 64 0.41 6.59 -0.21
C LEU A 64 1.79 7.23 0.02
N TYR A 65 2.53 6.77 1.01
CA TYR A 65 3.89 7.25 1.27
C TYR A 65 4.83 6.99 0.09
N ILE A 66 4.78 5.81 -0.53
CA ILE A 66 5.57 5.49 -1.72
C ILE A 66 5.23 6.43 -2.88
N ARG A 67 3.94 6.71 -3.10
CA ARG A 67 3.49 7.68 -4.10
C ARG A 67 4.07 9.07 -3.84
N LEU A 68 4.02 9.55 -2.59
CA LEU A 68 4.58 10.86 -2.25
C LEU A 68 6.09 10.92 -2.48
N ILE A 69 6.83 9.85 -2.18
CA ILE A 69 8.27 9.77 -2.49
C ILE A 69 8.50 9.85 -4.00
N TYR A 70 7.66 9.16 -4.79
CA TYR A 70 7.74 9.20 -6.25
C TYR A 70 7.49 10.60 -6.79
N GLU A 71 6.42 11.27 -6.37
CA GLU A 71 6.10 12.65 -6.76
C GLU A 71 7.25 13.63 -6.39
N ILE A 72 7.83 13.50 -5.20
CA ILE A 72 8.98 14.33 -4.78
C ILE A 72 10.24 14.05 -5.62
N ALA A 73 10.49 12.78 -5.95
CA ALA A 73 11.64 12.38 -6.76
C ALA A 73 11.53 12.92 -8.20
N ASP A 74 10.33 12.84 -8.78
CA ASP A 74 10.02 13.37 -10.11
C ASP A 74 10.15 14.91 -10.14
N ASP A 75 9.57 15.61 -9.16
CA ASP A 75 9.69 17.07 -9.02
C ASP A 75 11.15 17.55 -8.85
N SER A 76 12.02 16.68 -8.30
CA SER A 76 13.42 16.99 -8.02
C SER A 76 14.39 16.48 -9.10
N ASP A 77 13.91 15.79 -10.14
CA ASP A 77 14.71 15.14 -11.19
C ASP A 77 15.74 14.13 -10.61
N ILE A 78 15.36 13.40 -9.54
CA ILE A 78 16.21 12.41 -8.87
C ILE A 78 15.70 11.01 -9.17
N ASP A 79 16.62 10.05 -9.36
CA ASP A 79 16.25 8.64 -9.53
C ASP A 79 15.43 8.12 -8.33
N PHE A 80 14.22 7.64 -8.63
CA PHE A 80 13.27 7.15 -7.63
C PHE A 80 13.83 6.01 -6.78
N PHE A 81 14.47 5.00 -7.39
CA PHE A 81 14.97 3.84 -6.65
C PHE A 81 16.14 4.22 -5.73
N GLY A 82 17.03 5.10 -6.19
CA GLY A 82 18.12 5.64 -5.38
C GLY A 82 17.60 6.43 -4.18
N PHE A 83 16.63 7.33 -4.40
CA PHE A 83 16.02 8.12 -3.32
C PHE A 83 15.24 7.23 -2.34
N TYR A 84 14.47 6.27 -2.85
CA TYR A 84 13.73 5.30 -2.05
C TYR A 84 14.65 4.45 -1.16
N ALA A 85 15.78 3.98 -1.71
CA ALA A 85 16.79 3.26 -0.94
C ALA A 85 17.42 4.13 0.16
N TRP A 86 17.70 5.40 -0.13
CA TRP A 86 18.25 6.35 0.84
C TRP A 86 17.30 6.60 2.01
N VAL A 87 16.00 6.80 1.72
CA VAL A 87 14.95 6.90 2.75
C VAL A 87 14.90 5.63 3.61
N GLY A 88 14.99 4.45 2.98
CA GLY A 88 15.04 3.17 3.68
C GLY A 88 16.23 3.03 4.62
N ILE A 89 17.42 3.49 4.21
CA ILE A 89 18.63 3.48 5.05
C ILE A 89 18.44 4.35 6.30
N TRP A 90 17.92 5.57 6.14
CA TRP A 90 17.65 6.45 7.28
C TRP A 90 16.58 5.87 8.22
N ASN A 91 15.54 5.26 7.67
CA ASN A 91 14.53 4.57 8.48
C ASN A 91 15.16 3.43 9.32
N ALA A 92 16.05 2.62 8.71
CA ALA A 92 16.77 1.58 9.43
C ALA A 92 17.68 2.16 10.55
N VAL A 93 18.37 3.27 10.29
CA VAL A 93 19.18 3.97 11.30
C VAL A 93 18.30 4.43 12.47
N PHE A 94 17.15 5.07 12.20
CA PHE A 94 16.24 5.49 13.26
C PHE A 94 15.68 4.32 14.07
N LEU A 95 15.34 3.21 13.42
CA LEU A 95 14.90 1.99 14.12
C LEU A 95 15.96 1.44 15.08
N VAL A 96 17.24 1.40 14.66
CA VAL A 96 18.35 0.98 15.53
C VAL A 96 18.54 1.96 16.69
N LEU A 97 18.46 3.26 16.44
CA LEU A 97 18.52 4.27 17.52
C LEU A 97 17.37 4.08 18.51
N TYR A 98 16.14 3.93 18.04
CA TYR A 98 14.97 3.68 18.91
C TYR A 98 15.09 2.39 19.71
N ALA A 99 15.71 1.35 19.15
CA ALA A 99 15.98 0.12 19.87
C ALA A 99 17.01 0.33 21.01
N ILE A 100 18.09 1.08 20.75
CA ILE A 100 19.12 1.40 21.76
C ILE A 100 18.55 2.28 22.88
N PHE A 101 17.70 3.24 22.55
CA PHE A 101 17.06 4.14 23.52
C PHE A 101 15.83 3.54 24.22
N GLU A 102 15.50 2.26 23.95
CA GLU A 102 14.33 1.57 24.49
C GLU A 102 13.02 2.37 24.33
N ALA A 103 12.81 2.94 23.13
CA ALA A 103 11.62 3.72 22.81
C ALA A 103 10.31 2.92 22.94
N GLY A 104 10.38 1.59 23.03
CA GLY A 104 9.24 0.72 23.30
C GLY A 104 8.49 1.04 24.59
N VAL A 105 9.12 1.70 25.58
CA VAL A 105 8.41 2.19 26.78
C VAL A 105 7.33 3.21 26.43
N LEU A 106 7.45 3.91 25.29
CA LEU A 106 6.48 4.92 24.84
C LEU A 106 5.09 4.33 24.60
N ILE A 107 4.99 3.04 24.26
CA ILE A 107 3.69 2.37 24.05
C ILE A 107 2.81 2.41 25.31
N LYS A 108 3.42 2.47 26.51
CA LYS A 108 2.69 2.59 27.79
C LYS A 108 1.96 3.93 27.94
N TYR A 109 2.39 4.94 27.20
CA TYR A 109 1.74 6.25 27.15
C TYR A 109 0.65 6.34 26.07
N SER A 110 0.57 5.35 25.17
CA SER A 110 -0.52 5.27 24.22
C SER A 110 -1.81 4.93 24.95
N THR A 111 -2.74 5.89 25.01
CA THR A 111 -4.06 5.68 25.59
C THR A 111 -4.99 5.07 24.55
N VAL A 112 -6.06 4.41 25.01
CA VAL A 112 -7.11 3.87 24.13
C VAL A 112 -7.67 4.95 23.18
N TRP A 113 -7.76 6.20 23.65
CA TRP A 113 -8.16 7.34 22.81
C TRP A 113 -7.24 7.57 21.61
N VAL A 114 -5.92 7.40 21.77
CA VAL A 114 -4.95 7.57 20.66
C VAL A 114 -5.09 6.43 19.66
N GLU A 115 -5.28 5.20 20.14
CA GLU A 115 -5.51 4.03 19.29
C GLU A 115 -6.82 4.16 18.49
N GLU A 116 -7.91 4.57 19.13
CA GLU A 116 -9.20 4.81 18.47
C GLU A 116 -9.11 5.93 17.43
N THR A 117 -8.42 7.03 17.74
CA THR A 117 -8.21 8.14 16.81
C THR A 117 -7.38 7.70 15.60
N PHE A 118 -6.33 6.90 15.83
CA PHE A 118 -5.51 6.35 14.75
C PHE A 118 -6.32 5.40 13.86
N GLY A 119 -7.11 4.51 14.46
CA GLY A 119 -8.02 3.62 13.73
C GLY A 119 -9.03 4.39 12.87
N PHE A 120 -9.61 5.47 13.41
CA PHE A 120 -10.51 6.36 12.67
C PHE A 120 -9.82 7.03 11.48
N PHE A 121 -8.58 7.50 11.64
CA PHE A 121 -7.80 8.09 10.56
C PHE A 121 -7.56 7.10 9.41
N ILE A 122 -7.15 5.87 9.74
CA ILE A 122 -6.95 4.81 8.73
C ILE A 122 -8.26 4.47 8.02
N SER A 123 -9.38 4.42 8.75
CA SER A 123 -10.70 4.19 8.16
C SER A 123 -11.11 5.29 7.16
N ILE A 124 -10.86 6.56 7.46
CA ILE A 124 -11.12 7.66 6.53
C ILE A 124 -10.23 7.55 5.30
N ALA A 125 -8.94 7.26 5.49
CA ALA A 125 -8.01 7.10 4.37
C ALA A 125 -8.48 5.99 3.42
N PHE A 126 -8.89 4.84 3.96
CA PHE A 126 -9.48 3.75 3.17
C PHE A 126 -10.78 4.14 2.47
N ALA A 127 -11.67 4.86 3.14
CA ALA A 127 -12.92 5.31 2.53
C ALA A 127 -12.64 6.24 1.34
N HIS A 128 -11.72 7.19 1.49
CA HIS A 128 -11.33 8.09 0.41
C HIS A 128 -10.66 7.35 -0.76
N ASP A 129 -9.78 6.39 -0.46
CA ASP A 129 -9.10 5.58 -1.47
C ASP A 129 -10.10 4.68 -2.25
N ALA A 130 -11.15 4.18 -1.60
CA ALA A 130 -12.20 3.40 -2.24
C ALA A 130 -13.21 4.24 -3.02
N ILE A 131 -13.54 5.45 -2.57
CA ILE A 131 -14.54 6.31 -3.21
C ILE A 131 -14.02 6.87 -4.54
N ARG A 132 -12.74 7.27 -4.62
CA ARG A 132 -12.15 7.83 -5.86
C ARG A 132 -12.38 6.96 -7.10
N PRO A 133 -11.95 5.68 -7.13
CA PRO A 133 -12.16 4.83 -8.30
C PRO A 133 -13.64 4.59 -8.59
N LEU A 134 -14.49 4.52 -7.56
CA LEU A 134 -15.94 4.33 -7.75
C LEU A 134 -16.61 5.54 -8.42
N VAL A 135 -16.21 6.76 -8.05
CA VAL A 135 -16.72 7.99 -8.67
C VAL A 135 -16.21 8.12 -10.10
N THR A 136 -14.91 7.84 -10.34
CA THR A 136 -14.35 7.84 -11.70
C THR A 136 -15.10 6.87 -12.60
N ALA A 137 -15.30 5.63 -12.17
CA ALA A 137 -16.06 4.64 -12.93
C ALA A 137 -17.49 5.12 -13.23
N LEU A 138 -18.19 5.69 -12.23
CA LEU A 138 -19.55 6.18 -12.42
C LEU A 138 -19.63 7.33 -13.45
N ILE A 139 -18.68 8.25 -13.41
CA ILE A 139 -18.61 9.38 -14.36
C ILE A 139 -18.30 8.85 -15.76
N ASP A 140 -17.35 7.93 -15.90
CA ASP A 140 -16.99 7.32 -17.18
C ASP A 140 -18.19 6.57 -17.78
N PHE A 141 -18.92 5.78 -16.98
CA PHE A 141 -20.15 5.11 -17.41
C PHE A 141 -21.27 6.11 -17.82
N TYR A 142 -21.35 7.28 -17.20
CA TYR A 142 -22.39 8.28 -17.50
C TYR A 142 -22.06 9.13 -18.73
N TYR A 143 -20.78 9.50 -18.93
CA TYR A 143 -20.35 10.30 -20.08
C TYR A 143 -20.23 9.48 -21.38
N ASP A 144 -19.84 8.20 -21.31
CA ASP A 144 -19.77 7.33 -22.51
C ASP A 144 -21.17 7.00 -23.08
N CYS A 145 -22.24 7.20 -22.28
CA CYS A 145 -23.63 7.04 -22.72
C CYS A 145 -24.22 8.25 -23.46
N ASP A 146 -23.61 9.45 -23.38
CA ASP A 146 -24.18 10.66 -24.00
C ASP A 146 -23.69 10.87 -25.45
N ASP A 147 -22.57 10.26 -25.84
CA ASP A 147 -21.92 10.53 -27.14
C ASP A 147 -22.05 9.40 -28.19
N SER A 148 -22.87 8.36 -27.96
CA SER A 148 -23.09 7.32 -28.98
C SER A 148 -24.56 6.97 -29.21
N LYS A 149 -25.03 7.29 -30.42
CA LYS A 149 -26.21 6.67 -31.06
C LYS A 149 -25.93 5.24 -31.57
N ASP A 150 -24.74 4.68 -31.31
CA ASP A 150 -24.37 3.32 -31.68
C ASP A 150 -23.83 2.59 -30.44
N CYS A 151 -24.76 2.05 -29.64
CA CYS A 151 -24.41 1.10 -28.58
C CYS A 151 -24.12 -0.25 -29.26
N ASN A 152 -22.85 -0.48 -29.62
CA ASN A 152 -22.36 -1.83 -29.85
C ASN A 152 -21.85 -2.40 -28.52
N SER A 153 -22.12 -3.68 -28.28
CA SER A 153 -21.98 -4.43 -27.03
C SER A 153 -20.59 -4.49 -26.38
N ASP A 154 -19.60 -3.71 -26.84
CA ASP A 154 -18.20 -3.82 -26.46
C ASP A 154 -17.79 -2.88 -25.30
N CYS A 155 -18.66 -1.96 -24.86
CA CYS A 155 -18.35 -1.07 -23.72
C CYS A 155 -18.41 -1.76 -22.34
N CYS A 156 -18.97 -2.96 -22.24
CA CYS A 156 -19.04 -3.71 -20.98
C CYS A 156 -17.83 -4.64 -20.74
N GLU A 157 -16.95 -4.85 -21.74
CA GLU A 157 -15.95 -5.92 -21.70
C GLU A 157 -14.53 -5.45 -21.31
N ARG A 158 -14.32 -4.14 -21.08
CA ARG A 158 -12.97 -3.58 -20.87
C ARG A 158 -12.48 -3.49 -19.42
N ASP A 159 -13.30 -3.88 -18.44
CA ASP A 159 -12.95 -3.80 -17.00
C ASP A 159 -12.73 -5.15 -16.29
N VAL A 160 -12.56 -6.26 -17.03
CA VAL A 160 -12.14 -7.56 -16.45
C VAL A 160 -10.78 -8.01 -17.02
N GLY A 161 -9.85 -7.05 -17.13
CA GLY A 161 -8.44 -7.31 -17.39
C GLY A 161 -7.65 -7.34 -16.09
N LEU A 162 -7.68 -8.49 -15.41
CA LEU A 162 -6.73 -8.89 -14.36
C LEU A 162 -5.28 -8.77 -14.84
#